data_AF-A0A7S2EA54-F1
#
_entry.id   AF-A0A7S2EA54-F1
#
_cell.length_a   1.000
_cell.length_b   1.000
_cell.length_c   1.000
_cell.angle_alpha   90.00
_cell.angle_beta   90.00
_cell.angle_gamma   90.00
#
_symmetry.space_group_name_H-M   'P 1'
#
loop_
_entity.id
_entity.type
_entity.pdbx_description
1 polymer ?
#
loop_
_entity_poly.entity_id
_entity_poly.type
_entity_poly.pdbx_seq_one_letter_code
_entity_poly.pdbx_strand_id
1 'polypeptide(L)'
;DWSFKNFSVSYCHQFMMMLQGRVPVRVRLFLIVDPPGWFDSIWKIMKTMLSKDFQKKVHMIPASELSKHLEKDCEENLPDDIQCGKASTDDIVSDFVAFRKYMESKK
;
A
#
# COMPACT_ATOMS: atom_id res chain seq x y z
N ASP A 1 -8.54 24.14 -1.64
CA ASP A 1 -7.50 24.35 -0.61
C ASP A 1 -6.75 23.07 -0.29
N TRP A 2 -5.68 22.82 -1.05
CA TRP A 2 -4.80 21.66 -0.83
C TRP A 2 -3.55 22.11 -0.09
N SER A 3 -3.75 22.51 1.16
CA SER A 3 -2.61 22.67 2.06
C SER A 3 -2.07 21.29 2.41
N PHE A 4 -0.75 21.14 2.51
CA PHE A 4 -0.06 20.05 3.19
C PHE A 4 -0.54 19.79 4.65
N LYS A 5 -1.61 20.44 5.12
CA LYS A 5 -2.24 20.25 6.44
C LYS A 5 -2.47 18.78 6.79
N ASN A 6 -2.86 17.96 5.81
CA ASN A 6 -3.13 16.54 6.04
C ASN A 6 -1.93 15.64 5.68
N PHE A 7 -0.83 16.21 5.20
CA PHE A 7 0.38 15.46 4.87
C PHE A 7 1.51 15.82 5.84
N SER A 8 1.84 14.86 6.70
CA SER A 8 2.98 14.98 7.60
C SER A 8 4.20 14.27 7.03
N VAL A 9 5.25 15.05 6.73
CA VAL A 9 6.55 14.52 6.27
C VAL A 9 7.14 13.59 7.33
N SER A 10 7.02 13.91 8.61
CA SER A 10 7.55 13.09 9.70
C SER A 10 6.79 11.76 9.82
N TYR A 11 5.47 11.77 9.65
CA TYR A 11 4.68 10.54 9.60
C TYR A 11 5.06 9.68 8.41
N CYS A 12 5.17 10.28 7.22
CA CYS A 12 5.58 9.59 6.00
C CYS A 12 6.97 8.95 6.15
N HIS A 13 7.92 9.67 6.77
CA HIS A 13 9.23 9.12 7.09
C HIS A 13 9.17 7.92 8.04
N GLN A 14 8.38 8.01 9.12
CA GLN A 14 8.21 6.90 10.06
C GLN A 14 7.59 5.66 9.39
N PHE A 15 6.57 5.87 8.56
CA PHE A 15 5.96 4.82 7.75
C PHE A 15 6.99 4.15 6.82
N MET A 16 7.81 4.94 6.13
CA MET A 16 8.85 4.41 5.25
C MET A 16 9.97 3.69 5.99
N MET A 17 10.33 4.14 7.19
CA MET A 17 11.29 3.43 8.04
C MET A 17 10.71 2.10 8.55
N MET A 18 9.39 2.03 8.81
CA MET A 18 8.72 0.79 9.18
C MET A 18 8.84 -0.27 8.09
N LEU A 19 8.54 0.10 6.84
CA LEU A 19 8.63 -0.80 5.69
C LEU A 19 10.05 -1.31 5.40
N GLN A 20 11.08 -0.59 5.86
CA GLN A 20 12.49 -0.91 5.64
C GLN A 20 13.13 -1.77 6.74
N GLY A 21 12.33 -2.46 7.55
CA GLY A 21 12.82 -3.50 8.46
C GLY A 21 12.66 -3.21 9.95
N ARG A 22 11.81 -2.24 10.34
CA ARG A 22 11.39 -2.13 11.76
C ARG A 22 10.22 -3.04 12.10
N VAL A 23 9.58 -3.68 11.11
CA VAL A 23 8.67 -4.81 11.31
C VAL A 23 9.37 -6.12 10.94
N PRO A 24 9.06 -7.23 11.62
CA PRO A 24 9.64 -8.55 11.32
C PRO A 24 9.03 -9.17 10.06
N VAL A 25 8.83 -8.36 9.02
CA VAL A 25 8.24 -8.76 7.74
C VAL A 25 9.09 -8.20 6.61
N ARG A 26 9.46 -9.07 5.67
CA ARG A 26 10.25 -8.67 4.50
C ARG A 26 9.33 -8.13 3.41
N VAL A 27 9.37 -6.83 3.17
CA VAL A 27 8.71 -6.22 2.01
C VAL A 27 9.46 -6.60 0.73
N ARG A 28 8.75 -7.26 -0.20
CA ARG A 28 9.26 -7.70 -1.51
C ARG A 28 8.84 -6.76 -2.64
N LEU A 29 7.65 -6.19 -2.55
CA LEU A 29 7.04 -5.31 -3.54
C LEU A 29 6.19 -4.27 -2.82
N PHE A 30 6.19 -3.02 -3.32
CA PHE A 30 5.34 -1.94 -2.83
C PHE A 30 4.75 -1.19 -4.02
N LEU A 31 3.45 -1.37 -4.26
CA LEU A 31 2.75 -0.77 -5.39
C LEU A 31 1.97 0.47 -4.91
N ILE A 32 2.09 1.55 -5.67
CA ILE A 32 1.25 2.74 -5.54
C ILE A 32 0.44 2.80 -6.84
N VAL A 33 -0.84 2.48 -6.75
CA VAL A 33 -1.74 2.36 -7.90
C VAL A 33 -2.49 3.67 -8.10
N ASP A 34 -2.58 4.13 -9.36
CA ASP A 34 -3.23 5.37 -9.77
C ASP A 34 -2.87 6.59 -8.89
N PRO A 35 -1.56 6.88 -8.68
CA PRO A 35 -1.18 8.06 -7.93
C PRO A 35 -1.69 9.33 -8.63
N PRO A 36 -2.25 10.29 -7.89
CA PRO A 36 -2.66 11.56 -8.48
C PRO A 36 -1.43 12.34 -8.97
N GLY A 37 -1.57 13.19 -9.99
CA GLY A 37 -0.43 13.87 -10.63
C GLY A 37 0.44 14.73 -9.71
N TRP A 38 -0.07 15.17 -8.55
CA TRP A 38 0.75 15.87 -7.55
C TRP A 38 1.70 14.95 -6.76
N PHE A 39 1.45 13.64 -6.76
CA PHE A 39 2.18 12.65 -5.96
C PHE A 39 3.64 12.54 -6.39
N ASP A 40 3.98 12.80 -7.65
CA ASP A 40 5.37 12.82 -8.13
C ASP A 40 6.26 13.76 -7.32
N SER A 41 5.72 14.90 -6.89
CA SER A 41 6.46 15.88 -6.08
C SER A 41 6.73 15.34 -4.68
N ILE A 42 5.74 14.68 -4.09
CA ILE A 42 5.85 14.02 -2.79
C ILE A 42 6.82 12.84 -2.86
N TRP A 43 6.77 12.08 -3.94
CA TRP A 43 7.65 10.95 -4.19
C TRP A 43 9.12 11.35 -4.28
N LYS A 44 9.44 12.47 -4.94
CA LYS A 44 10.81 12.99 -4.99
C LYS A 44 11.39 13.19 -3.59
N ILE A 45 10.60 13.69 -2.65
CA ILE A 45 10.99 13.86 -1.25
C ILE A 45 11.14 12.48 -0.59
N MET A 46 10.13 11.62 -0.71
CA MET A 46 10.12 10.28 -0.08
C MET A 46 11.27 9.41 -0.55
N LYS A 47 11.61 9.45 -1.84
CA LYS A 47 12.68 8.63 -2.43
C LYS A 47 14.04 8.89 -1.77
N THR A 48 14.29 10.09 -1.27
CA THR A 48 15.53 10.41 -0.52
C THR A 48 15.61 9.69 0.83
N MET A 49 14.47 9.29 1.39
CA MET A 49 14.36 8.62 2.70
C MET A 49 14.45 7.09 2.59
N LEU A 50 14.47 6.56 1.37
CA LEU A 50 14.49 5.13 1.10
C LEU A 50 15.92 4.67 0.76
N SER A 51 16.32 3.54 1.32
CA SER A 51 17.49 2.80 0.87
C SER A 51 17.38 2.47 -0.62
N LYS A 52 18.52 2.43 -1.32
CA LYS A 52 18.55 2.12 -2.76
C LYS A 52 17.89 0.78 -3.08
N ASP A 53 18.02 -0.20 -2.20
CA ASP A 53 17.40 -1.51 -2.40
C ASP A 53 15.91 -1.51 -2.16
N PHE A 54 15.38 -0.68 -1.25
CA PHE A 54 13.95 -0.51 -1.10
C PHE A 54 13.34 0.29 -2.26
N GLN A 55 14.04 1.32 -2.76
CA GLN A 55 13.59 2.08 -3.94
C GLN A 55 13.31 1.19 -5.16
N LYS A 56 14.11 0.12 -5.35
CA LYS A 56 13.92 -0.84 -6.46
C LYS A 56 12.63 -1.67 -6.35
N LYS A 57 12.01 -1.72 -5.18
CA LYS A 57 10.78 -2.49 -4.91
C LYS A 57 9.51 -1.65 -5.04
N VAL A 58 9.66 -0.33 -5.13
CA VAL A 58 8.53 0.60 -5.18
C VAL A 58 8.20 0.90 -6.63
N HIS A 59 6.95 0.67 -7.02
CA HIS A 59 6.45 0.94 -8.35
C HIS A 59 5.19 1.80 -8.27
N MET A 60 5.16 2.84 -9.11
CA MET A 60 3.97 3.65 -9.37
C MET A 60 3.41 3.18 -10.69
N ILE A 61 2.18 2.68 -10.66
CA ILE A 61 1.59 2.02 -11.82
C ILE A 61 0.15 2.50 -12.02
N PRO A 62 -0.34 2.53 -13.26
CA PRO A 62 -1.77 2.63 -13.50
C PRO A 62 -2.47 1.33 -13.05
N ALA A 63 -3.74 1.41 -12.66
CA ALA A 63 -4.53 0.24 -12.26
C ALA A 63 -4.59 -0.85 -13.34
N SER A 64 -4.54 -0.46 -14.61
CA SER A 64 -4.52 -1.40 -15.76
C SER A 64 -3.28 -2.29 -15.81
N GLU A 65 -2.21 -1.94 -15.09
CA GLU A 65 -0.99 -2.74 -15.01
C GLU A 65 -0.88 -3.58 -13.73
N LEU A 66 -1.84 -3.45 -12.79
CA LEU A 66 -1.80 -4.13 -11.50
C LEU A 66 -1.65 -5.65 -11.65
N SER A 67 -2.41 -6.28 -12.55
CA SER A 67 -2.35 -7.72 -12.79
C SER A 67 -0.98 -8.22 -13.25
N LYS A 68 -0.16 -7.37 -13.89
CA LYS A 68 1.21 -7.74 -14.31
C LYS A 68 2.17 -7.93 -13.14
N HIS A 69 1.82 -7.38 -11.97
CA HIS A 69 2.64 -7.41 -10.76
C HIS A 69 2.19 -8.47 -9.75
N LEU A 70 1.08 -9.17 -10.03
CA LEU A 70 0.48 -10.15 -9.14
C LEU A 70 0.57 -11.56 -9.75
N GLU A 71 0.33 -12.57 -8.92
CA GLU A 71 0.24 -13.94 -9.40
C GLU A 71 -0.99 -14.13 -10.29
N LYS A 72 -0.95 -15.14 -11.17
CA LYS A 72 -2.10 -15.49 -12.02
C LYS A 72 -3.30 -15.86 -11.17
N ASP A 73 -4.49 -15.51 -11.66
CA ASP A 73 -5.78 -15.85 -11.03
C ASP A 73 -5.97 -15.23 -9.63
N CYS A 74 -5.21 -14.18 -9.31
CA CYS A 74 -5.37 -13.44 -8.06
C CYS A 74 -6.61 -12.54 -8.06
N GLU A 75 -7.19 -12.27 -9.23
CA GLU A 75 -8.36 -11.40 -9.43
C GLU A 75 -9.55 -11.83 -8.56
N GLU A 76 -9.71 -13.13 -8.33
CA GLU A 76 -10.75 -13.71 -7.48
C GLU A 76 -10.61 -13.33 -6.00
N ASN A 77 -9.42 -12.93 -5.56
CA ASN A 77 -9.11 -12.56 -4.17
C ASN A 77 -8.87 -11.06 -3.99
N LEU A 78 -8.89 -10.31 -5.09
CA LEU A 78 -8.68 -8.86 -5.07
C LEU A 78 -10.02 -8.13 -4.84
N PRO A 79 -10.01 -7.05 -4.04
CA PRO A 79 -11.18 -6.21 -3.82
C PRO A 79 -11.85 -5.71 -5.11
N ASP A 80 -13.17 -5.72 -5.17
CA ASP A 80 -13.95 -5.26 -6.33
C ASP A 80 -13.94 -3.74 -6.55
N ASP A 81 -13.36 -2.97 -5.62
CA ASP A 81 -13.12 -1.53 -5.76
C ASP A 81 -11.83 -1.21 -6.57
N ILE A 82 -11.03 -2.22 -6.91
CA ILE A 82 -9.91 -2.10 -7.83
C ILE A 82 -10.24 -2.73 -9.19
N GLN A 83 -9.67 -2.15 -10.26
CA GLN A 83 -10.09 -2.42 -11.66
C GLN A 83 -10.10 -3.91 -12.07
N CYS A 84 -9.26 -4.75 -11.45
CA CYS A 84 -9.15 -6.17 -11.79
C CYS A 84 -9.64 -7.12 -10.69
N GLY A 85 -10.24 -6.62 -9.60
CA GLY A 85 -10.71 -7.47 -8.52
C GLY A 85 -12.16 -7.91 -8.67
N LYS A 86 -12.49 -9.00 -7.99
CA LYS A 86 -13.81 -9.66 -8.03
C LYS A 86 -14.37 -10.00 -6.65
N ALA A 87 -13.56 -9.90 -5.61
CA ALA A 87 -13.99 -10.18 -4.25
C ALA A 87 -14.64 -8.94 -3.64
N SER A 88 -15.80 -9.12 -2.99
CA SER A 88 -16.52 -8.05 -2.30
C SER A 88 -15.61 -7.34 -1.28
N THR A 89 -15.34 -6.06 -1.51
CA THR A 89 -14.51 -5.24 -0.63
C THR A 89 -15.10 -5.16 0.78
N ASP A 90 -16.42 -5.02 0.87
CA ASP A 90 -17.16 -4.94 2.13
C ASP A 90 -17.01 -6.23 2.95
N ASP A 91 -17.09 -7.40 2.30
CA ASP A 91 -16.93 -8.69 2.97
C ASP A 91 -15.49 -8.88 3.46
N ILE A 92 -14.48 -8.56 2.62
CA ILE A 92 -13.06 -8.60 3.02
C ILE A 92 -12.81 -7.75 4.28
N VAL A 93 -13.34 -6.52 4.30
CA VAL A 93 -13.16 -5.61 5.43
C VAL A 93 -13.90 -6.13 6.66
N SER A 94 -15.14 -6.60 6.51
CA SER A 94 -15.95 -7.16 7.60
C SER A 94 -15.26 -8.38 8.24
N ASP A 95 -14.78 -9.31 7.42
CA ASP A 95 -14.06 -10.51 7.86
C ASP A 95 -12.78 -10.15 8.61
N PHE A 96 -12.00 -9.21 8.09
CA PHE A 96 -10.79 -8.73 8.76
C PHE A 96 -11.11 -8.13 10.14
N VAL A 97 -12.15 -7.29 10.24
CA VAL A 97 -12.58 -6.69 11.51
C VAL A 97 -13.06 -7.75 12.50
N ALA A 98 -13.84 -8.73 12.06
CA ALA A 98 -14.30 -9.83 12.90
C ALA A 98 -13.12 -10.65 13.43
N PHE A 99 -12.18 -11.01 12.55
CA PHE A 99 -10.95 -11.71 12.93
C PHE A 99 -10.13 -10.93 13.95
N ARG A 100 -9.93 -9.63 13.76
CA ARG A 100 -9.19 -8.77 14.69
C ARG A 100 -9.84 -8.73 16.07
N LYS A 101 -11.16 -8.52 16.15
CA LYS A 101 -11.92 -8.54 17.41
C LYS A 101 -11.76 -9.86 18.16
N TYR A 102 -11.82 -10.98 17.44
CA TYR A 102 -11.63 -12.31 18.03
C TYR A 102 -10.21 -12.53 18.56
N MET A 103 -9.18 -12.10 17.82
CA MET A 103 -7.79 -12.23 18.26
C MET A 103 -7.49 -11.35 19.49
N GLU A 104 -8.14 -10.19 19.59
CA GLU A 104 -8.00 -9.28 20.72
C GLU A 104 -8.77 -9.74 21.95
N SER A 105 -9.91 -10.43 21.79
CA SER A 105 -10.66 -11.00 22.93
C SER A 105 -9.98 -12.22 23.57
N LYS A 106 -8.98 -12.80 22.90
CA LYS A 106 -8.14 -13.90 23.40
C LYS A 106 -6.92 -13.44 24.21
N LYS A 107 -6.64 -12.14 24.25
CA LYS A 107 -5.58 -11.55 25.07
C LYS A 107 -6.12 -11.22 26.45
#